data_AF-A0A4R4W8Q8-F1
#
_entry.id   AF-A0A4R4W8Q8-F1
#
_cell.length_a   1.000
_cell.length_b   1.000
_cell.length_c   1.000
_cell.angle_alpha   90.00
_cell.angle_beta   90.00
_cell.angle_gamma   90.00
#
_symmetry.space_group_name_H-M   'P 1'
#
loop_
_entity.id
_entity.type
_entity.pdbx_description
1 polymer ?
#
loop_
_entity_poly.entity_id
_entity_poly.type
_entity_poly.pdbx_seq_one_letter_code
_entity_poly.pdbx_strand_id
1 'polypeptide(L)'
;MTPAFTASLLVLATLLLVLPTRGRGLHRLTPRTSPAPSRRLFQRWLLAPPIGLALFALGTKYLISALAIAAITWLILSQRAQHHRRKAATTRRTQIIEALDILAADLTAGRPPVDALEGAATACPDFHIAHAAARLGGDVPGALDLAAESPGATGLRALAAAWRVAEESGAAFAALTERLAEFLRADEALHRQTAASLAGARSTARILALLPVFGIVLGYSLGARPLSFLTETPIGWLCLAAGLGLTAVGLHWTTRLAEVNP
;
A
#
# COMPACT_ATOMS: atom_id res chain seq x y z
N MET A 1 -25.64 13.43 31.75
CA MET A 1 -25.35 12.69 30.51
C MET A 1 -24.57 11.44 30.90
N THR A 2 -25.07 10.25 30.57
CA THR A 2 -24.44 9.00 31.01
C THR A 2 -23.07 8.80 30.34
N PRO A 3 -22.05 8.27 31.05
CA PRO A 3 -20.72 8.03 30.50
C PRO A 3 -20.74 7.04 29.31
N ALA A 4 -21.81 6.25 29.18
CA ALA A 4 -22.04 5.38 28.02
C ALA A 4 -22.32 6.15 26.71
N PHE A 5 -22.96 7.33 26.79
CA PHE A 5 -23.31 8.12 25.61
C PHE A 5 -22.07 8.83 25.04
N THR A 6 -21.18 9.31 25.92
CA THR A 6 -19.91 9.94 25.52
C THR A 6 -18.91 8.92 24.99
N ALA A 7 -18.83 7.71 25.57
CA ALA A 7 -18.03 6.60 25.04
C ALA A 7 -18.48 6.17 23.64
N SER A 8 -19.80 6.12 23.39
CA SER A 8 -20.36 5.78 22.08
C SER A 8 -20.04 6.86 21.03
N LEU A 9 -20.10 8.15 21.40
CA LEU A 9 -19.75 9.27 20.53
C LEU A 9 -18.25 9.29 20.19
N LEU A 10 -17.39 8.90 21.13
CA LEU A 10 -15.93 8.79 20.96
C LEU A 10 -15.54 7.60 20.07
N VAL A 11 -16.18 6.44 20.24
CA VAL A 11 -15.99 5.30 19.34
C VAL A 11 -16.44 5.68 17.93
N LEU A 12 -17.58 6.36 17.79
CA LEU A 12 -18.09 6.84 16.50
C LEU A 12 -17.14 7.87 15.84
N ALA A 13 -16.61 8.82 16.62
CA ALA A 13 -15.67 9.84 16.12
C ALA A 13 -14.33 9.22 15.69
N THR A 14 -13.83 8.25 16.46
CA THR A 14 -12.60 7.49 16.12
C THR A 14 -12.85 6.62 14.89
N LEU A 15 -14.01 5.97 14.78
CA LEU A 15 -14.39 5.19 13.61
C LEU A 15 -14.50 6.07 12.35
N LEU A 16 -15.05 7.29 12.48
CA LEU A 16 -15.18 8.25 11.38
C LEU A 16 -13.83 8.83 10.93
N LEU A 17 -12.88 9.03 11.85
CA LEU A 17 -11.52 9.52 11.54
C LEU A 17 -10.64 8.45 10.87
N VAL A 18 -10.91 7.17 11.14
CA VAL A 18 -10.14 6.06 10.55
C VAL A 18 -10.86 5.41 9.36
N LEU A 19 -12.14 5.74 9.10
CA LEU A 19 -12.77 5.39 7.84
C LEU A 19 -11.97 6.06 6.70
N PRO A 20 -11.35 5.28 5.81
CA PRO A 20 -10.65 5.85 4.67
C PRO A 20 -11.71 6.56 3.84
N THR A 21 -11.69 7.89 3.84
CA THR A 21 -12.52 8.69 2.95
C THR A 21 -12.25 8.16 1.56
N ARG A 22 -13.25 7.49 0.98
CA ARG A 22 -13.22 7.00 -0.39
C ARG A 22 -13.10 8.22 -1.28
N GLY A 23 -11.86 8.65 -1.51
CA GLY A 23 -11.50 9.62 -2.51
C GLY A 23 -11.80 8.98 -3.85
N ARG A 24 -13.03 9.17 -4.31
CA ARG A 24 -13.51 8.81 -5.64
C ARG A 24 -12.49 9.30 -6.65
N GLY A 25 -12.08 8.40 -7.53
CA GLY A 25 -11.07 8.64 -8.56
C GLY A 25 -11.52 9.66 -9.58
N LEU A 26 -11.17 10.92 -9.37
CA LEU A 26 -11.35 12.01 -10.34
C LEU A 26 -10.14 12.95 -10.47
N HIS A 27 -8.93 12.54 -10.03
CA HIS A 27 -7.72 13.37 -10.19
C HIS A 27 -6.90 13.08 -11.45
N ARG A 28 -7.47 12.43 -12.46
CA ARG A 28 -6.75 12.06 -13.70
C ARG A 28 -6.58 13.19 -14.74
N LEU A 29 -6.81 14.47 -14.40
CA LEU A 29 -6.68 15.58 -15.37
C LEU A 29 -6.06 16.88 -14.79
N THR A 30 -5.13 16.79 -13.83
CA THR A 30 -4.38 17.98 -13.40
C THR A 30 -2.87 17.77 -13.63
N PRO A 31 -2.22 18.58 -14.49
CA PRO A 31 -0.77 18.62 -14.59
C PRO A 31 -0.23 19.06 -13.23
N ARG A 32 0.67 18.28 -12.66
CA ARG A 32 1.17 18.50 -11.30
C ARG A 32 2.54 19.15 -11.35
N THR A 33 2.57 20.46 -11.10
CA THR A 33 3.78 21.19 -10.72
C THR A 33 4.21 20.77 -9.31
N SER A 34 5.46 20.29 -9.18
CA SER A 34 6.32 20.09 -7.99
C SER A 34 5.75 19.56 -6.64
N PRO A 35 6.55 18.78 -5.89
CA PRO A 35 6.12 18.15 -4.65
C PRO A 35 6.06 19.18 -3.50
N ALA A 36 4.87 19.67 -3.17
CA ALA A 36 4.66 20.35 -1.89
C ALA A 36 4.73 19.32 -0.73
N PRO A 37 5.53 19.55 0.33
CA PRO A 37 5.57 18.68 1.49
C PRO A 37 4.19 18.61 2.15
N SER A 38 3.82 17.40 2.57
CA SER A 38 2.43 17.01 2.82
C SER A 38 1.76 17.77 3.98
N ARG A 39 0.98 18.79 3.63
CA ARG A 39 0.04 19.53 4.50
C ARG A 39 -0.95 18.61 5.26
N ARG A 40 -1.12 17.35 4.79
CA ARG A 40 -1.99 16.30 5.37
C ARG A 40 -1.37 15.57 6.58
N LEU A 41 -0.03 15.52 6.70
CA LEU A 41 0.64 14.97 7.88
C LEU A 41 0.61 15.99 9.03
N PHE A 42 0.79 17.28 8.69
CA PHE A 42 0.72 18.40 9.62
C PHE A 42 -0.69 18.58 10.22
N GLN A 43 -1.76 18.39 9.43
CA GLN A 43 -3.15 18.44 9.92
C GLN A 43 -3.49 17.30 10.90
N ARG A 44 -2.87 16.12 10.76
CA ARG A 44 -2.99 15.00 11.72
C ARG A 44 -2.23 15.25 13.02
N TRP A 45 -1.10 15.95 12.95
CA TRP A 45 -0.30 16.33 14.11
C TRP A 45 -0.91 17.50 14.90
N LEU A 46 -1.63 18.42 14.24
CA LEU A 46 -2.21 19.61 14.89
C LEU A 46 -3.47 19.30 15.74
N LEU A 47 -4.16 18.18 15.47
CA LEU A 47 -5.37 17.76 16.20
C LEU A 47 -5.11 16.72 17.31
N ALA A 48 -3.90 16.16 17.40
CA ALA A 48 -3.49 15.25 18.47
C ALA A 48 -3.35 15.90 19.87
N PRO A 49 -2.79 17.12 20.03
CA PRO A 49 -2.59 17.71 21.35
C PRO A 49 -3.88 18.12 22.10
N PRO A 50 -4.95 18.68 21.50
CA PRO A 50 -6.14 19.08 22.26
C PRO A 50 -6.94 17.87 22.77
N ILE A 51 -6.87 16.72 22.08
CA ILE A 51 -7.51 15.47 22.51
C ILE A 51 -6.77 14.88 23.71
N GLY A 52 -5.43 14.92 23.72
CA GLY A 52 -4.62 14.51 24.88
C GLY A 52 -4.88 15.34 26.15
N LEU A 53 -5.14 16.64 25.99
CA LEU A 53 -5.45 17.55 27.10
C LEU A 53 -6.86 17.32 27.68
N ALA A 54 -7.86 17.08 26.81
CA ALA A 54 -9.22 16.77 27.24
C ALA A 54 -9.34 15.38 27.89
N LEU A 55 -8.49 14.44 27.46
CA LEU A 55 -8.36 13.12 28.03
C LEU A 55 -7.80 13.15 29.48
N PHE A 56 -6.85 14.04 29.78
CA PHE A 56 -6.22 14.17 31.11
C PHE A 56 -7.22 14.49 32.23
N ALA A 57 -8.34 15.15 31.91
CA ALA A 57 -9.30 15.65 32.89
C ALA A 57 -10.35 14.63 33.38
N LEU A 58 -10.57 13.49 32.68
CA LEU A 58 -11.72 12.60 32.93
C LEU A 58 -11.38 11.23 33.56
N GLY A 59 -10.14 11.04 34.00
CA GLY A 59 -9.70 9.84 34.70
C GLY A 59 -8.92 8.88 33.79
N THR A 60 -7.72 8.53 34.25
CA THR A 60 -6.68 7.77 33.55
C THR A 60 -7.15 6.43 32.97
N LYS A 61 -8.26 5.87 33.47
CA LYS A 61 -8.81 4.55 33.11
C LYS A 61 -9.50 4.51 31.74
N TYR A 62 -10.26 5.55 31.37
CA TYR A 62 -10.95 5.61 30.07
C TYR A 62 -10.03 6.07 28.94
N LEU A 63 -8.96 6.77 29.31
CA LEU A 63 -7.94 7.27 28.41
C LEU A 63 -7.14 6.14 27.76
N ILE A 64 -6.72 5.16 28.58
CA ILE A 64 -5.85 4.07 28.15
C ILE A 64 -6.60 3.03 27.32
N SER A 65 -7.85 2.71 27.68
CA SER A 65 -8.70 1.79 26.90
C SER A 65 -9.09 2.39 25.55
N ALA A 66 -9.43 3.69 25.51
CA ALA A 66 -9.67 4.40 24.26
C ALA A 66 -8.42 4.45 23.37
N LEU A 67 -7.22 4.67 23.94
CA LEU A 67 -5.95 4.66 23.20
C LEU A 67 -5.60 3.28 22.64
N ALA A 68 -5.82 2.21 23.42
CA ALA A 68 -5.59 0.84 22.98
C ALA A 68 -6.51 0.46 21.80
N ILE A 69 -7.81 0.76 21.91
CA ILE A 69 -8.78 0.52 20.83
C ILE A 69 -8.43 1.37 19.60
N ALA A 70 -8.14 2.66 19.79
CA ALA A 70 -7.75 3.54 18.69
C ALA A 70 -6.49 3.03 17.96
N ALA A 71 -5.49 2.56 18.71
CA ALA A 71 -4.24 2.07 18.13
C ALA A 71 -4.39 0.71 17.43
N ILE A 72 -5.18 -0.22 17.98
CA ILE A 72 -5.51 -1.49 17.31
C ILE A 72 -6.32 -1.23 16.03
N THR A 73 -7.32 -0.34 16.11
CA THR A 73 -8.18 -0.01 14.96
C THR A 73 -7.37 0.70 13.88
N TRP A 74 -6.48 1.62 14.26
CA TRP A 74 -5.52 2.27 13.37
C TRP A 74 -4.57 1.27 12.71
N LEU A 75 -4.05 0.30 13.48
CA LEU A 75 -3.17 -0.75 12.96
C LEU A 75 -3.90 -1.62 11.94
N ILE A 76 -5.11 -2.08 12.23
CA ILE A 76 -5.89 -2.91 11.31
C ILE A 76 -6.21 -2.15 10.02
N LEU A 77 -6.60 -0.88 10.12
CA LEU A 77 -6.97 -0.07 8.96
C LEU A 77 -5.75 0.32 8.13
N SER A 78 -4.62 0.63 8.76
CA SER A 78 -3.36 0.87 8.06
C SER A 78 -2.83 -0.40 7.37
N GLN A 79 -2.90 -1.57 8.03
CA GLN A 79 -2.56 -2.85 7.42
C GLN A 79 -3.47 -3.18 6.23
N ARG A 80 -4.78 -2.98 6.35
CA ARG A 80 -5.73 -3.17 5.24
C ARG A 80 -5.45 -2.21 4.08
N ALA A 81 -5.22 -0.93 4.37
CA ALA A 81 -4.89 0.05 3.34
C ALA A 81 -3.59 -0.30 2.62
N GLN A 82 -2.56 -0.73 3.34
CA GLN A 82 -1.31 -1.22 2.75
C GLN A 82 -1.51 -2.50 1.94
N HIS A 83 -2.31 -3.44 2.44
CA HIS A 83 -2.61 -4.69 1.74
C HIS A 83 -3.35 -4.43 0.42
N HIS A 84 -4.35 -3.54 0.43
CA HIS A 84 -5.04 -3.13 -0.78
C HIS A 84 -4.12 -2.42 -1.77
N ARG A 85 -3.24 -1.53 -1.31
CA ARG A 85 -2.24 -0.87 -2.15
C ARG A 85 -1.26 -1.86 -2.77
N ARG A 86 -0.75 -2.81 -1.99
CA ARG A 86 0.15 -3.88 -2.47
C ARG A 86 -0.55 -4.76 -3.51
N LYS A 87 -1.78 -5.20 -3.23
CA LYS A 87 -2.56 -6.00 -4.17
C LYS A 87 -2.81 -5.27 -5.49
N ALA A 88 -3.19 -3.99 -5.42
CA ALA A 88 -3.37 -3.16 -6.61
C ALA A 88 -2.08 -3.00 -7.42
N ALA A 89 -0.93 -2.80 -6.74
CA ALA A 89 0.37 -2.73 -7.39
C ALA A 89 0.76 -4.04 -8.09
N THR A 90 0.52 -5.20 -7.48
CA THR A 90 0.79 -6.52 -8.10
C THR A 90 -0.09 -6.76 -9.33
N THR A 91 -1.38 -6.44 -9.26
CA THR A 91 -2.29 -6.55 -10.41
C THR A 91 -1.83 -5.65 -11.56
N ARG A 92 -1.49 -4.39 -11.25
CA ARG A 92 -0.98 -3.44 -12.25
C ARG A 92 0.31 -3.92 -12.89
N ARG A 93 1.26 -4.44 -12.09
CA ARG A 93 2.51 -5.00 -12.59
C ARG A 93 2.26 -6.12 -13.60
N THR A 94 1.31 -7.01 -13.30
CA THR A 94 0.93 -8.11 -14.20
C THR A 94 0.34 -7.57 -15.51
N GLN A 95 -0.56 -6.58 -15.44
CA GLN A 95 -1.14 -5.93 -16.63
C GLN A 95 -0.08 -5.24 -17.50
N ILE A 96 0.94 -4.64 -16.89
CA ILE A 96 2.04 -4.01 -17.63
C ILE A 96 2.89 -5.06 -18.34
N ILE A 97 3.18 -6.18 -17.68
CA ILE A 97 3.91 -7.29 -18.31
C ILE A 97 3.14 -7.82 -19.52
N GLU A 98 1.83 -8.05 -19.37
CA GLU A 98 0.95 -8.49 -20.45
C GLU A 98 0.90 -7.45 -21.61
N ALA A 99 0.79 -6.17 -21.29
CA ALA A 99 0.83 -5.11 -22.29
C ALA A 99 2.18 -5.01 -23.01
N LEU A 100 3.30 -5.27 -22.32
CA LEU A 100 4.63 -5.33 -22.92
C LEU A 100 4.79 -6.55 -23.83
N ASP A 101 4.22 -7.70 -23.49
CA ASP A 101 4.20 -8.88 -24.36
C ASP A 101 3.43 -8.60 -25.66
N ILE A 102 2.27 -7.93 -25.56
CA ILE A 102 1.49 -7.49 -26.74
C ILE A 102 2.30 -6.49 -27.58
N LEU A 103 2.91 -5.50 -26.93
CA LEU A 103 3.74 -4.50 -27.61
C LEU A 103 4.92 -5.14 -28.34
N ALA A 104 5.63 -6.06 -27.69
CA ALA A 104 6.75 -6.79 -28.29
C ALA A 104 6.28 -7.63 -29.49
N ALA A 105 5.16 -8.34 -29.35
CA ALA A 105 4.60 -9.13 -30.45
C ALA A 105 4.21 -8.27 -31.66
N ASP A 106 3.55 -7.14 -31.44
CA ASP A 106 3.17 -6.20 -32.50
C ASP A 106 4.40 -5.61 -33.21
N LEU A 107 5.42 -5.20 -32.45
CA LEU A 107 6.67 -4.66 -32.99
C LEU A 107 7.46 -5.71 -33.78
N THR A 108 7.55 -6.94 -33.28
CA THR A 108 8.22 -8.06 -33.97
C THR A 108 7.46 -8.47 -35.24
N ALA A 109 6.13 -8.32 -35.26
CA ALA A 109 5.32 -8.46 -36.47
C ALA A 109 5.50 -7.31 -37.48
N GLY A 110 6.34 -6.31 -37.16
CA GLY A 110 6.64 -5.18 -38.03
C GLY A 110 5.62 -4.05 -37.98
N ARG A 111 4.70 -4.04 -37.01
CA ARG A 111 3.78 -2.91 -36.83
C ARG A 111 4.54 -1.68 -36.34
N PRO A 112 4.16 -0.47 -36.78
CA PRO A 112 4.83 0.74 -36.32
C PRO A 112 4.57 0.97 -34.82
N PRO A 113 5.51 1.58 -34.07
CA PRO A 113 5.42 1.72 -32.62
C PRO A 113 4.17 2.45 -32.12
N VAL A 114 3.66 3.42 -32.89
CA VAL A 114 2.42 4.16 -32.56
C VAL A 114 1.21 3.24 -32.51
N ASP A 115 1.11 2.29 -33.45
CA ASP A 115 0.01 1.33 -33.56
C ASP A 115 0.16 0.18 -32.57
N ALA A 116 1.40 -0.25 -32.32
CA ALA A 116 1.70 -1.28 -31.33
C ALA A 116 1.33 -0.81 -29.89
N LEU A 117 1.50 0.48 -29.59
CA LEU A 117 1.05 1.08 -28.33
C LEU A 117 -0.48 1.03 -28.13
N GLU A 118 -1.27 0.94 -29.20
CA GLU A 118 -2.72 0.79 -29.10
C GLU A 118 -3.07 -0.57 -28.47
N GLY A 119 -2.43 -1.64 -28.92
CA GLY A 119 -2.59 -2.98 -28.35
C GLY A 119 -2.24 -3.00 -26.86
N ALA A 120 -1.09 -2.43 -26.50
CA ALA A 120 -0.67 -2.30 -25.10
C ALA A 120 -1.66 -1.47 -24.25
N ALA A 121 -2.22 -0.40 -24.82
CA ALA A 121 -3.22 0.45 -24.17
C ALA A 121 -4.52 -0.31 -23.85
N THR A 122 -4.97 -1.21 -24.74
CA THR A 122 -6.16 -2.03 -24.46
C THR A 122 -5.99 -2.98 -23.27
N ALA A 123 -4.78 -3.54 -23.10
CA ALA A 123 -4.47 -4.44 -21.98
C ALA A 123 -4.19 -3.68 -20.68
N CYS A 124 -3.54 -2.51 -20.77
CA CYS A 124 -3.16 -1.73 -19.60
C CYS A 124 -3.48 -0.23 -19.78
N PRO A 125 -4.40 0.33 -18.98
CA PRO A 125 -4.79 1.74 -19.04
C PRO A 125 -3.67 2.75 -18.80
N ASP A 126 -2.52 2.32 -18.27
CA ASP A 126 -1.37 3.19 -18.01
C ASP A 126 -0.60 3.53 -19.30
N PHE A 127 -0.82 2.80 -20.40
CA PHE A 127 -0.27 3.11 -21.74
C PHE A 127 -1.10 4.11 -22.55
N HIS A 128 -2.34 4.42 -22.14
CA HIS A 128 -3.24 5.31 -22.90
C HIS A 128 -2.63 6.69 -23.18
N ILE A 129 -1.93 7.27 -22.19
CA ILE A 129 -1.32 8.60 -22.33
C ILE A 129 -0.12 8.52 -23.28
N ALA A 130 0.70 7.46 -23.19
CA ALA A 130 1.82 7.24 -24.09
C ALA A 130 1.37 7.00 -25.54
N HIS A 131 0.30 6.22 -25.75
CA HIS A 131 -0.31 6.04 -27.07
C HIS A 131 -0.87 7.36 -27.62
N ALA A 132 -1.58 8.14 -26.81
CA ALA A 132 -2.07 9.45 -27.22
C ALA A 132 -0.94 10.42 -27.58
N ALA A 133 0.15 10.44 -26.80
CA ALA A 133 1.34 11.21 -27.10
C ALA A 133 1.96 10.78 -28.44
N ALA A 134 2.10 9.47 -28.68
CA ALA A 134 2.65 8.92 -29.91
C ALA A 134 1.83 9.35 -31.15
N ARG A 135 0.50 9.29 -31.06
CA ARG A 135 -0.40 9.72 -32.16
C ARG A 135 -0.35 11.20 -32.46
N LEU A 136 -0.01 12.02 -31.47
CA LEU A 136 0.07 13.48 -31.59
C LEU A 136 1.51 13.97 -31.87
N GLY A 137 2.49 13.07 -31.99
CA GLY A 137 3.91 13.43 -32.14
C GLY A 137 4.50 14.09 -30.88
N GLY A 138 3.95 13.78 -29.70
CA GLY A 138 4.44 14.26 -28.41
C GLY A 138 5.49 13.35 -27.77
N ASP A 139 5.86 13.69 -26.54
CA ASP A 139 6.87 12.95 -25.75
C ASP A 139 6.32 11.64 -25.16
N VAL A 140 6.56 10.53 -25.86
CA VAL A 140 6.18 9.18 -25.42
C VAL A 140 6.98 8.73 -24.19
N PRO A 141 8.33 8.84 -24.16
CA PRO A 141 9.10 8.51 -22.96
C PRO A 141 8.66 9.28 -21.71
N GLY A 142 8.37 10.58 -21.83
CA GLY A 142 7.88 11.39 -20.70
C GLY A 142 6.52 10.93 -20.19
N ALA A 143 5.60 10.54 -21.08
CA ALA A 143 4.31 9.98 -20.69
C ALA A 143 4.46 8.63 -19.95
N LEU A 144 5.40 7.78 -20.37
CA LEU A 144 5.71 6.51 -19.71
C LEU A 144 6.36 6.73 -18.34
N ASP A 145 7.27 7.70 -18.20
CA ASP A 145 7.89 8.06 -16.92
C ASP A 145 6.86 8.56 -15.90
N LEU A 146 5.90 9.38 -16.34
CA LEU A 146 4.78 9.84 -15.50
C LEU A 146 3.89 8.67 -15.07
N ALA A 147 3.60 7.74 -15.98
CA ALA A 147 2.83 6.54 -15.64
C ALA A 147 3.57 5.66 -14.60
N ALA A 148 4.90 5.60 -14.69
CA ALA A 148 5.77 4.82 -13.81
C ALA A 148 5.85 5.35 -12.36
N GLU A 149 5.42 6.59 -12.08
CA GLU A 149 5.33 7.10 -10.70
C GLU A 149 4.30 6.34 -9.86
N SER A 150 3.37 5.65 -10.51
CA SER A 150 2.35 4.90 -9.81
C SER A 150 2.91 3.59 -9.22
N PRO A 151 2.46 3.18 -8.02
CA PRO A 151 2.87 1.90 -7.42
C PRO A 151 2.60 0.71 -8.35
N GLY A 152 3.62 -0.10 -8.60
CA GLY A 152 3.54 -1.27 -9.48
C GLY A 152 3.76 -0.97 -10.97
N ALA A 153 4.04 0.29 -11.35
CA ALA A 153 4.29 0.69 -12.73
C ALA A 153 5.76 0.93 -13.08
N THR A 154 6.69 0.56 -12.19
CA THR A 154 8.12 0.86 -12.33
C THR A 154 8.75 0.32 -13.62
N GLY A 155 8.20 -0.77 -14.19
CA GLY A 155 8.65 -1.31 -15.48
C GLY A 155 8.50 -0.34 -16.66
N LEU A 156 7.58 0.63 -16.57
CA LEU A 156 7.40 1.65 -17.62
C LEU A 156 8.57 2.64 -17.71
N ARG A 157 9.32 2.87 -16.61
CA ARG A 157 10.58 3.65 -16.67
C ARG A 157 11.63 2.96 -17.53
N ALA A 158 11.75 1.64 -17.38
CA ALA A 158 12.69 0.86 -18.19
C ALA A 158 12.28 0.88 -19.67
N LEU A 159 10.98 0.83 -19.96
CA LEU A 159 10.48 1.00 -21.33
C LEU A 159 10.76 2.42 -21.88
N ALA A 160 10.52 3.47 -21.09
CA ALA A 160 10.81 4.85 -21.47
C ALA A 160 12.29 5.04 -21.81
N ALA A 161 13.18 4.48 -20.99
CA ALA A 161 14.62 4.48 -21.25
C ALA A 161 14.97 3.70 -22.53
N ALA A 162 14.39 2.51 -22.72
CA ALA A 162 14.61 1.72 -23.94
C ALA A 162 14.13 2.46 -25.20
N TRP A 163 13.02 3.20 -25.10
CA TRP A 163 12.49 4.02 -26.19
C TRP A 163 13.45 5.16 -26.56
N ARG A 164 13.93 5.93 -25.58
CA ARG A 164 14.93 7.00 -25.82
C ARG A 164 16.19 6.45 -26.48
N VAL A 165 16.70 5.33 -25.97
CA VAL A 165 17.88 4.68 -26.55
C VAL A 165 17.63 4.26 -27.99
N ALA A 166 16.46 3.70 -28.30
CA ALA A 166 16.11 3.32 -29.67
C ALA A 166 15.98 4.53 -30.60
N GLU A 167 15.43 5.65 -30.14
CA GLU A 167 15.33 6.90 -30.91
C GLU A 167 16.71 7.53 -31.18
N GLU A 168 17.59 7.56 -30.17
CA GLU A 168 18.92 8.17 -30.29
C GLU A 168 19.90 7.31 -31.11
N SER A 169 19.84 5.98 -30.94
CA SER A 169 20.81 5.04 -31.53
C SER A 169 20.31 4.28 -32.75
N GLY A 170 19.01 4.37 -33.06
CA GLY A 170 18.38 3.56 -34.11
C GLY A 170 18.31 2.06 -33.79
N ALA A 171 18.57 1.67 -32.52
CA ALA A 171 18.51 0.28 -32.10
C ALA A 171 17.12 -0.33 -32.32
N ALA A 172 17.07 -1.64 -32.57
CA ALA A 172 15.83 -2.36 -32.79
C ALA A 172 14.94 -2.34 -31.53
N PHE A 173 13.98 -1.42 -31.51
CA PHE A 173 13.07 -1.22 -30.38
C PHE A 173 12.26 -2.48 -30.03
N ALA A 174 11.93 -3.30 -31.05
CA ALA A 174 11.29 -4.60 -30.86
C ALA A 174 12.11 -5.52 -29.94
N ALA A 175 13.41 -5.68 -30.21
CA ALA A 175 14.30 -6.54 -29.44
C ALA A 175 14.52 -6.02 -28.01
N LEU A 176 14.58 -4.70 -27.81
CA LEU A 176 14.68 -4.11 -26.48
C LEU A 176 13.41 -4.35 -25.66
N THR A 177 12.24 -4.20 -26.28
CA THR A 177 10.94 -4.41 -25.63
C THR A 177 10.73 -5.88 -25.28
N GLU A 178 11.09 -6.80 -26.18
CA GLU A 178 11.03 -8.25 -25.93
C GLU A 178 11.93 -8.66 -24.75
N ARG A 179 13.18 -8.21 -24.72
CA ARG A 179 14.09 -8.46 -23.59
C ARG A 179 13.57 -7.87 -22.28
N LEU A 180 12.96 -6.69 -22.32
CA LEU A 180 12.34 -6.09 -21.14
C LEU A 180 11.14 -6.94 -20.65
N ALA A 181 10.29 -7.40 -21.56
CA ALA A 181 9.16 -8.26 -21.22
C ALA A 181 9.63 -9.61 -20.62
N GLU A 182 10.66 -10.24 -21.19
CA GLU A 182 11.31 -11.42 -20.62
C GLU A 182 11.85 -11.16 -19.21
N PHE A 183 12.60 -10.07 -19.02
CA PHE A 183 13.16 -9.70 -17.73
C PHE A 183 12.08 -9.51 -16.66
N LEU A 184 11.02 -8.76 -16.97
CA LEU A 184 9.95 -8.50 -16.01
C LEU A 184 9.12 -9.75 -15.69
N ARG A 185 8.93 -10.66 -16.66
CA ARG A 185 8.31 -11.98 -16.45
C ARG A 185 9.17 -12.86 -15.54
N ALA A 186 10.48 -12.91 -15.78
CA ALA A 186 11.41 -13.65 -14.94
C ALA A 186 11.43 -13.12 -13.51
N ASP A 187 11.48 -11.79 -13.33
CA ASP A 187 11.43 -11.18 -12.01
C ASP A 187 10.11 -11.48 -11.28
N GLU A 188 8.96 -11.41 -11.97
CA GLU A 188 7.67 -11.77 -11.39
C GLU A 188 7.60 -13.27 -11.01
N ALA A 189 8.20 -14.16 -11.82
CA ALA A 189 8.29 -15.57 -11.49
C ALA A 189 9.12 -15.82 -10.22
N LEU A 190 10.26 -15.13 -10.07
CA LEU A 190 11.08 -15.17 -8.85
C LEU A 190 10.31 -14.66 -7.63
N HIS A 191 9.56 -13.57 -7.78
CA HIS A 191 8.70 -13.05 -6.71
C HIS A 191 7.62 -14.06 -6.29
N ARG A 192 7.02 -14.80 -7.25
CA ARG A 192 6.04 -15.85 -6.94
C ARG A 192 6.69 -17.05 -6.25
N GLN A 193 7.87 -17.47 -6.69
CA GLN A 193 8.61 -18.57 -6.07
C GLN A 193 9.01 -18.24 -4.62
N THR A 194 9.52 -17.04 -4.37
CA THR A 194 9.84 -16.57 -3.01
C THR A 194 8.59 -16.43 -2.14
N ALA A 195 7.47 -15.98 -2.71
CA ALA A 195 6.20 -15.96 -1.98
C ALA A 195 5.71 -17.36 -1.61
N ALA A 196 5.93 -18.35 -2.48
CA ALA A 196 5.56 -19.74 -2.26
C ALA A 196 6.47 -20.42 -1.21
N SER A 197 7.79 -20.18 -1.24
CA SER A 197 8.71 -20.74 -0.24
C SER A 197 8.42 -20.23 1.17
N LEU A 198 7.95 -18.98 1.28
CA LEU A 198 7.51 -18.38 2.55
C LEU A 198 6.10 -18.79 2.98
N ALA A 199 5.36 -19.58 2.20
CA ALA A 199 3.99 -19.96 2.54
C ALA A 199 3.92 -20.78 3.84
N GLY A 200 4.89 -21.68 4.05
CA GLY A 200 5.01 -22.46 5.29
C GLY A 200 5.36 -21.58 6.50
N ALA A 201 6.34 -20.69 6.37
CA ALA A 201 6.67 -19.74 7.45
C ALA A 201 5.50 -18.79 7.78
N ARG A 202 4.72 -18.39 6.77
CA ARG A 202 3.53 -17.55 6.97
C ARG A 202 2.37 -18.32 7.62
N SER A 203 2.24 -19.63 7.40
CA SER A 203 1.16 -20.41 8.02
C SER A 203 1.40 -20.58 9.52
N THR A 204 2.61 -20.91 9.95
CA THR A 204 2.96 -21.00 11.38
C THR A 204 2.86 -19.63 12.06
N ALA A 205 3.31 -18.56 11.40
CA ALA A 205 3.12 -17.20 11.90
C ALA A 205 1.63 -16.85 12.08
N ARG A 206 0.74 -17.28 11.18
CA ARG A 206 -0.72 -17.10 11.34
C ARG A 206 -1.27 -17.90 12.52
N ILE A 207 -0.79 -19.12 12.75
CA ILE A 207 -1.18 -19.94 13.91
C ILE A 207 -0.75 -19.25 15.21
N LEU A 208 0.51 -18.79 15.29
CA LEU A 208 1.02 -18.05 16.44
C LEU A 208 0.27 -16.72 16.65
N ALA A 209 -0.12 -16.04 15.57
CA ALA A 209 -0.92 -14.82 15.64
C ALA A 209 -2.38 -15.07 16.11
N LEU A 210 -2.90 -16.28 15.97
CA LEU A 210 -4.20 -16.69 16.52
C LEU A 210 -4.11 -17.08 18.00
N LEU A 211 -2.93 -17.40 18.50
CA LEU A 211 -2.71 -17.83 19.89
C LEU A 211 -3.25 -16.84 20.96
N PRO A 212 -3.09 -15.51 20.81
CA PRO A 212 -3.67 -14.55 21.76
C PRO A 212 -5.20 -14.61 21.82
N VAL A 213 -5.86 -14.87 20.68
CA VAL A 213 -7.32 -15.01 20.61
C VAL A 213 -7.75 -16.26 21.37
N PHE A 214 -7.06 -17.37 21.16
CA PHE A 214 -7.29 -18.60 21.94
C PHE A 214 -7.06 -18.38 23.43
N GLY A 215 -6.01 -17.67 23.82
CA GLY A 215 -5.73 -17.32 25.22
C GLY A 215 -6.85 -16.52 25.88
N ILE A 216 -7.43 -15.54 25.17
CA ILE A 216 -8.57 -14.76 25.67
C ILE A 216 -9.81 -15.66 25.85
N VAL A 217 -10.12 -16.50 24.85
CA VAL A 217 -11.28 -17.41 24.90
C VAL A 217 -11.13 -18.41 26.05
N LEU A 218 -9.95 -19.00 26.22
CA LEU A 218 -9.65 -19.89 27.34
C LEU A 218 -9.77 -19.16 28.68
N GLY A 219 -9.23 -17.94 28.80
CA GLY A 219 -9.37 -17.12 30.01
C GLY A 219 -10.83 -16.90 30.39
N TYR A 220 -11.69 -16.58 29.43
CA TYR A 220 -13.14 -16.47 29.66
C TYR A 220 -13.78 -17.80 30.08
N SER A 221 -13.38 -18.92 29.47
CA SER A 221 -13.90 -20.25 29.81
C SER A 221 -13.54 -20.69 31.24
N LEU A 222 -12.40 -20.23 31.76
CA LEU A 222 -11.97 -20.45 33.14
C LEU A 222 -12.62 -19.46 34.14
N GLY A 223 -13.51 -18.56 33.68
CA GLY A 223 -14.18 -17.57 34.52
C GLY A 223 -13.35 -16.31 34.80
N ALA A 224 -12.15 -16.19 34.20
CA ALA A 224 -11.39 -14.95 34.27
C ALA A 224 -12.05 -13.86 33.40
N ARG A 225 -11.86 -12.60 33.78
CA ARG A 225 -12.27 -11.43 32.98
C ARG A 225 -11.03 -10.72 32.42
N PRO A 226 -10.35 -11.31 31.41
CA PRO A 226 -9.05 -10.80 30.93
C PRO A 226 -9.15 -9.38 30.39
N LEU A 227 -10.26 -8.99 29.76
CA LEU A 227 -10.46 -7.61 29.29
C LEU A 227 -10.56 -6.62 30.46
N SER A 228 -11.30 -6.94 31.53
CA SER A 228 -11.38 -6.05 32.69
C SER A 228 -10.04 -5.99 33.43
N PHE A 229 -9.31 -7.11 33.53
CA PHE A 229 -7.95 -7.10 34.09
C PHE A 229 -6.99 -6.21 33.29
N LEU A 230 -7.00 -6.29 31.95
CA LEU A 230 -6.17 -5.44 31.09
C LEU A 230 -6.51 -3.95 31.21
N THR A 231 -7.78 -3.60 31.39
CA THR A 231 -8.22 -2.20 31.46
C THR A 231 -8.19 -1.61 32.87
N GLU A 232 -8.34 -2.43 33.91
CA GLU A 232 -8.51 -1.98 35.29
C GLU A 232 -7.25 -2.10 36.15
N THR A 233 -6.24 -2.88 35.72
CA THR A 233 -5.02 -3.10 36.50
C THR A 233 -3.78 -2.40 35.90
N PRO A 234 -2.88 -1.86 36.74
CA PRO A 234 -1.64 -1.23 36.27
C PRO A 234 -0.68 -2.22 35.57
N ILE A 235 -0.68 -3.49 35.99
CA ILE A 235 0.05 -4.58 35.29
C ILE A 235 -0.53 -4.79 33.88
N GLY A 236 -1.86 -4.75 33.74
CA GLY A 236 -2.54 -4.82 32.45
C GLY A 236 -2.11 -3.73 31.47
N TRP A 237 -1.94 -2.50 31.96
CA TRP A 237 -1.47 -1.37 31.14
C TRP A 237 -0.03 -1.53 30.67
N LEU A 238 0.87 -2.01 31.54
CA LEU A 238 2.25 -2.33 31.16
C LEU A 238 2.29 -3.39 30.04
N CYS A 239 1.46 -4.43 30.16
CA CYS A 239 1.38 -5.49 29.16
C CYS A 239 0.84 -4.97 27.81
N LEU A 240 -0.18 -4.11 27.84
CA LEU A 240 -0.71 -3.43 26.66
C LEU A 240 0.33 -2.54 25.98
N ALA A 241 1.02 -1.71 26.76
CA ALA A 241 2.07 -0.82 26.27
C ALA A 241 3.22 -1.62 25.64
N ALA A 242 3.64 -2.71 26.29
CA ALA A 242 4.67 -3.61 25.76
C ALA A 242 4.22 -4.26 24.44
N GLY A 243 2.99 -4.77 24.35
CA GLY A 243 2.44 -5.36 23.13
C GLY A 243 2.36 -4.38 21.96
N LEU A 244 1.91 -3.14 22.23
CA LEU A 244 1.92 -2.05 21.25
C LEU A 244 3.33 -1.65 20.82
N GLY A 245 4.26 -1.57 21.78
CA GLY A 245 5.66 -1.29 21.53
C GLY A 245 6.29 -2.34 20.61
N LEU A 246 6.15 -3.63 20.94
CA LEU A 246 6.64 -4.73 20.10
C LEU A 246 6.02 -4.69 18.69
N THR A 247 4.73 -4.38 18.60
CA THR A 247 4.05 -4.29 17.29
C THR A 247 4.58 -3.13 16.47
N ALA A 248 4.79 -1.96 17.08
CA ALA A 248 5.36 -0.79 16.42
C ALA A 248 6.80 -1.05 15.94
N VAL A 249 7.63 -1.69 16.78
CA VAL A 249 8.99 -2.10 16.43
C VAL A 249 8.97 -3.10 15.29
N GLY A 250 8.11 -4.12 15.35
CA GLY A 250 7.94 -5.10 14.28
C GLY A 250 7.54 -4.45 12.96
N LEU A 251 6.58 -3.51 12.99
CA LEU A 251 6.16 -2.79 11.79
C LEU A 251 7.31 -1.93 11.23
N HIS A 252 8.01 -1.18 12.08
CA HIS A 252 9.17 -0.36 11.70
C HIS A 252 10.28 -1.20 11.06
N TRP A 253 10.58 -2.36 11.64
CA TRP A 253 11.56 -3.30 11.12
C TRP A 253 11.15 -3.85 9.74
N THR A 254 9.90 -4.26 9.58
CA THR A 254 9.39 -4.76 8.29
C THR A 254 9.36 -3.68 7.20
N THR A 255 9.04 -2.43 7.54
CA THR A 255 9.10 -1.32 6.58
C THR A 255 10.52 -1.00 6.17
N ARG A 256 11.46 -0.99 7.13
CA ARG A 256 12.89 -0.77 6.86
C ARG A 256 13.47 -1.85 5.96
N LEU A 257 13.18 -3.13 6.24
CA LEU A 257 13.61 -4.24 5.38
C LEU A 257 13.08 -4.14 3.96
N ALA A 258 11.85 -3.62 3.78
CA ALA A 258 11.26 -3.46 2.45
C ALA A 258 11.84 -2.29 1.65
N GLU A 259 12.44 -1.29 2.31
CA GLU A 259 13.09 -0.14 1.66
C GLU A 259 14.54 -0.42 1.23
N VAL A 260 15.19 -1.43 1.82
CA VAL A 260 16.62 -1.74 1.59
C VAL A 260 16.88 -2.60 0.33
N ASN A 261 15.84 -3.05 -0.38
CA ASN A 261 15.96 -3.70 -1.69
C ASN A 261 15.50 -2.73 -2.80
N PRO A 262 16.37 -1.82 -3.28
CA PRO A 262 16.21 -1.19 -4.59
C PRO A 262 16.61 -2.14 -5.73
#